data_AF-A0A3D0DLX9-F1
#
_entry.id   AF-A0A3D0DLX9-F1
#
_cell.length_a   1.000
_cell.length_b   1.000
_cell.length_c   1.000
_cell.angle_alpha   90.00
_cell.angle_beta   90.00
_cell.angle_gamma   90.00
#
_symmetry.space_group_name_H-M   'P 1'
#
loop_
_entity.id
_entity.type
_entity.pdbx_description
1 polymer ?
#
loop_
_entity_poly.entity_id
_entity_poly.type
_entity_poly.pdbx_seq_one_letter_code
_entity_poly.pdbx_strand_id
1 'polypeptide(L)'
;MNLFELFLLSIGLAMDAFAVSICKGLAVKKITKKEFLLCGIWFGLFQGFMPFAGYLIGSNFEKWIRIIAPWMAFILLSLIGINMIKEAFSDDEEVKPGFDFKTMFLMAIATSIDALAVGITFVAIPVKVLDAGKLLNVGFAVLMIGVITCFISMAGVKIGNIFGVRYKSGSEIMGGTILIFIGLRSLITYLDKSQTLSDNDTIFGMLIPLVGTVLGAVIVYAKRNKLSDGLRMILAGGSSGIMFSIAVWGMIESAVRDLMETKKNGIIPVFICFCIGVLFQYMLDMIVPHTHAFTDITEGPKSHIKSEYKVMLTEVIHHIPEGLALGAIYAGHFMQTNWYSDTTAFLLAIAIAAQNIPEALFVSLPIREKGAEAGKAFLMGVISGVPVPLLGIFTVIISVLFPKALPYIMSVAGGAIIYSIIEEIPQIASKKDNDKGTLAFVSGFALVMFMIFIGS
;
A
#
# COMPACT_ATOMS: atom_id res chain seq x y z
N MET A 1 -21.22 -25.32 -8.60
CA MET A 1 -20.95 -24.89 -7.23
C MET A 1 -21.98 -25.44 -6.27
N ASN A 2 -21.54 -26.06 -5.18
CA ASN A 2 -22.41 -26.49 -4.09
C ASN A 2 -22.68 -25.33 -3.10
N LEU A 3 -23.52 -25.57 -2.08
CA LEU A 3 -23.89 -24.56 -1.08
C LEU A 3 -22.68 -24.00 -0.31
N PHE A 4 -21.72 -24.86 0.03
CA PHE A 4 -20.54 -24.47 0.81
C PHE A 4 -19.60 -23.56 0.01
N GLU A 5 -19.30 -23.93 -1.24
CA GLU A 5 -18.52 -23.10 -2.17
C GLU A 5 -19.19 -21.75 -2.42
N LEU A 6 -20.51 -21.75 -2.59
CA LEU A 6 -21.30 -20.52 -2.76
C LEU A 6 -21.25 -19.64 -1.50
N PHE A 7 -21.25 -20.24 -0.30
CA PHE A 7 -21.14 -19.52 0.96
C PHE A 7 -19.78 -18.85 1.12
N LEU A 8 -18.70 -19.59 0.86
CA LEU A 8 -17.35 -19.03 0.87
C LEU A 8 -17.17 -17.94 -0.18
N LEU A 9 -17.69 -18.14 -1.39
CA LEU A 9 -17.69 -17.13 -2.44
C LEU A 9 -18.42 -15.86 -2.00
N SER A 10 -19.56 -15.99 -1.32
CA SER A 10 -20.36 -14.85 -0.87
C SER A 10 -19.64 -14.01 0.18
N ILE A 11 -18.90 -14.64 1.09
CA ILE A 11 -18.03 -13.94 2.05
C ILE A 11 -16.89 -13.24 1.29
N GLY A 12 -16.21 -13.95 0.39
CA GLY A 12 -15.12 -13.40 -0.40
C GLY A 12 -15.52 -12.17 -1.21
N LEU A 13 -16.68 -12.23 -1.87
CA LEU A 13 -17.25 -11.11 -2.63
C LEU A 13 -17.66 -9.92 -1.75
N ALA A 14 -17.95 -10.13 -0.47
CA ALA A 14 -18.36 -9.05 0.43
C ALA A 14 -17.18 -8.20 0.95
N MET A 15 -15.92 -8.62 0.75
CA MET A 15 -14.76 -8.01 1.42
C MET A 15 -14.48 -6.57 0.98
N ASP A 16 -14.66 -6.23 -0.30
CA ASP A 16 -14.44 -4.85 -0.75
C ASP A 16 -15.56 -3.94 -0.24
N ALA A 17 -16.81 -4.39 -0.30
CA ALA A 17 -17.95 -3.69 0.29
C ALA A 17 -17.83 -3.53 1.82
N PHE A 18 -17.27 -4.51 2.51
CA PHE A 18 -16.96 -4.45 3.94
C PHE A 18 -15.95 -3.36 4.25
N ALA A 19 -14.84 -3.32 3.51
CA ALA A 19 -13.79 -2.34 3.71
C ALA A 19 -14.28 -0.91 3.43
N VAL A 20 -15.07 -0.70 2.36
CA VAL A 20 -15.72 0.60 2.11
C VAL A 20 -16.71 0.95 3.22
N SER A 21 -17.45 -0.03 3.75
CA SER A 21 -18.37 0.19 4.87
C SER A 21 -17.63 0.60 6.15
N ILE A 22 -16.45 0.03 6.43
CA ILE A 22 -15.57 0.50 7.52
C ILE A 22 -15.18 1.96 7.28
N CYS A 23 -14.73 2.31 6.06
CA CYS A 23 -14.36 3.68 5.70
C CYS A 23 -15.51 4.67 5.93
N LYS A 24 -16.75 4.26 5.62
CA LYS A 24 -17.95 5.05 5.92
C LYS A 24 -18.21 5.19 7.41
N GLY A 25 -18.05 4.12 8.18
CA GLY A 25 -18.17 4.18 9.62
C GLY A 25 -17.16 5.15 10.25
N LEU A 26 -15.92 5.10 9.77
CA LEU A 26 -14.79 5.93 10.22
C LEU A 26 -15.06 7.44 10.04
N ALA A 27 -15.79 7.81 8.98
CA ALA A 27 -16.11 9.20 8.66
C ALA A 27 -17.33 9.76 9.43
N VAL A 28 -18.07 8.94 10.21
CA VAL A 28 -19.29 9.38 10.90
C VAL A 28 -19.07 9.46 12.40
N LYS A 29 -19.41 10.60 13.03
CA LYS A 29 -19.37 10.76 14.49
C LYS A 29 -20.42 9.91 15.21
N LYS A 30 -21.64 9.82 14.72
CA LYS A 30 -22.69 9.01 15.34
C LYS A 30 -23.54 8.39 14.26
N ILE A 31 -23.42 7.07 14.11
CA ILE A 31 -24.20 6.35 13.12
C ILE A 31 -25.69 6.36 13.48
N THR A 32 -26.52 6.79 12.55
CA THR A 32 -27.97 6.63 12.67
C THR A 32 -28.39 5.23 12.23
N LYS A 33 -29.53 4.73 12.75
CA LYS A 33 -30.12 3.47 12.26
C LYS A 33 -30.37 3.50 10.74
N LYS A 34 -30.63 4.69 10.20
CA LYS A 34 -30.87 4.90 8.77
C LYS A 34 -29.60 4.69 7.96
N GLU A 35 -28.47 5.29 8.33
CA GLU A 35 -27.19 5.15 7.61
C GLU A 35 -26.63 3.72 7.69
N PHE A 36 -26.73 3.10 8.87
CA PHE A 36 -26.41 1.69 9.08
C PHE A 36 -27.17 0.78 8.11
N LEU A 37 -28.49 0.98 8.02
CA LEU A 37 -29.36 0.20 7.13
C LEU A 37 -29.11 0.54 5.65
N LEU A 38 -28.87 1.82 5.34
CA LEU A 38 -28.64 2.29 3.99
C LEU A 38 -27.37 1.68 3.39
N CYS A 39 -26.27 1.61 4.16
CA CYS A 39 -25.04 0.94 3.72
C CYS A 39 -25.28 -0.55 3.41
N GLY A 40 -25.91 -1.28 4.33
CA GLY A 40 -26.20 -2.70 4.12
C GLY A 40 -27.08 -2.94 2.88
N ILE A 41 -28.13 -2.13 2.70
CA ILE A 41 -29.03 -2.25 1.55
C ILE A 41 -28.30 -1.93 0.24
N TRP A 42 -27.55 -0.82 0.16
CA TRP A 42 -26.85 -0.45 -1.07
C TRP A 42 -25.84 -1.51 -1.49
N PHE A 43 -24.94 -1.90 -0.60
CA PHE A 43 -23.92 -2.89 -0.93
C PHE A 43 -24.52 -4.27 -1.15
N GLY A 44 -25.48 -4.70 -0.33
CA GLY A 44 -26.17 -5.98 -0.52
C GLY A 44 -26.93 -6.07 -1.84
N LEU A 45 -27.66 -5.01 -2.23
CA LEU A 45 -28.39 -4.99 -3.48
C LEU A 45 -27.45 -5.03 -4.69
N PHE A 46 -26.38 -4.23 -4.70
CA PHE A 46 -25.46 -4.22 -5.83
C PHE A 46 -24.60 -5.49 -5.92
N GLN A 47 -24.15 -6.03 -4.79
CA GLN A 47 -23.37 -7.28 -4.78
C GLN A 47 -24.21 -8.50 -5.17
N GLY A 48 -25.53 -8.47 -4.97
CA GLY A 48 -26.45 -9.46 -5.52
C GLY A 48 -26.80 -9.21 -6.99
N PHE A 49 -27.10 -7.96 -7.35
CA PHE A 49 -27.51 -7.59 -8.71
C PHE A 49 -26.42 -7.83 -9.75
N MET A 50 -25.15 -7.53 -9.43
CA MET A 50 -24.05 -7.65 -10.39
C MET A 50 -23.82 -9.11 -10.85
N PRO A 51 -23.74 -10.12 -9.98
CA PRO A 51 -23.70 -11.52 -10.42
C PRO A 51 -24.90 -11.93 -11.29
N PHE A 52 -26.10 -11.42 -11.00
CA PHE A 52 -27.27 -11.68 -11.84
C PHE A 52 -27.11 -11.07 -13.23
N ALA A 53 -26.70 -9.80 -13.30
CA ALA A 53 -26.44 -9.11 -14.56
C ALA A 53 -25.34 -9.83 -15.37
N GLY A 54 -24.28 -10.29 -14.71
CA GLY A 54 -23.18 -11.01 -15.34
C GLY A 54 -23.63 -12.35 -15.93
N TYR A 55 -24.50 -13.06 -15.20
CA TYR A 55 -25.10 -14.30 -15.67
C TYR A 55 -25.97 -14.09 -16.92
N LEU A 56 -26.73 -12.99 -16.99
CA LEU A 56 -27.58 -12.66 -18.15
C LEU A 56 -26.79 -12.18 -19.37
N ILE A 57 -25.74 -11.37 -19.14
CA ILE A 57 -24.88 -10.83 -20.20
C ILE A 57 -24.05 -11.96 -20.85
N GLY A 58 -23.70 -12.98 -20.08
CA GLY A 58 -22.93 -14.14 -20.56
C GLY A 58 -21.54 -13.73 -21.05
N SER A 59 -20.96 -14.55 -21.93
CA SER A 59 -19.58 -14.35 -22.43
C SER A 59 -19.44 -13.22 -23.45
N ASN A 60 -20.54 -12.68 -23.99
CA ASN A 60 -20.52 -11.73 -25.11
C ASN A 60 -19.79 -10.40 -24.80
N PHE A 61 -19.79 -9.99 -23.53
CA PHE A 61 -19.12 -8.75 -23.07
C PHE A 61 -18.04 -9.01 -22.04
N GLU A 62 -17.70 -10.28 -21.78
CA GLU A 62 -16.73 -10.67 -20.76
C GLU A 62 -15.37 -9.98 -20.97
N LYS A 63 -14.91 -9.93 -22.22
CA LYS A 63 -13.62 -9.30 -22.58
C LYS A 63 -13.60 -7.80 -22.23
N TRP A 64 -14.64 -7.07 -22.59
CA TRP A 64 -14.72 -5.63 -22.34
C TRP A 64 -14.89 -5.30 -20.86
N ILE A 65 -15.74 -6.06 -20.17
CA ILE A 65 -15.95 -5.91 -18.72
C ILE A 65 -14.64 -6.15 -17.99
N ARG A 66 -13.92 -7.25 -18.28
CA ARG A 66 -12.63 -7.56 -17.66
C ARG A 66 -11.61 -6.45 -17.84
N ILE A 67 -11.56 -5.79 -19.01
CA ILE A 67 -10.62 -4.70 -19.29
C ILE A 67 -11.02 -3.40 -18.57
N ILE A 68 -12.29 -3.02 -18.55
CA ILE A 68 -12.73 -1.68 -18.10
C ILE A 68 -12.95 -1.64 -16.57
N ALA A 69 -13.51 -2.71 -16.02
CA ALA A 69 -13.85 -2.87 -14.60
C ALA A 69 -12.77 -2.37 -13.61
N PRO A 70 -11.51 -2.80 -13.75
CA PRO A 70 -10.47 -2.56 -12.74
C PRO A 70 -9.96 -1.12 -12.79
N TRP A 71 -9.91 -0.54 -13.99
CA TRP A 71 -9.60 0.88 -14.19
C TRP A 71 -10.69 1.78 -13.61
N MET A 72 -11.96 1.43 -13.81
CA MET A 72 -13.08 2.15 -13.22
C MET A 72 -13.03 2.11 -11.69
N ALA A 73 -12.82 0.93 -11.10
CA ALA A 73 -12.67 0.78 -9.65
C ALA A 73 -11.48 1.59 -9.12
N PHE A 74 -10.31 1.50 -9.76
CA PHE A 74 -9.12 2.27 -9.39
C PHE A 74 -9.37 3.78 -9.40
N ILE A 75 -9.91 4.33 -10.49
CA ILE A 75 -10.15 5.76 -10.62
C ILE A 75 -11.17 6.23 -9.59
N LEU A 76 -12.32 5.54 -9.48
CA LEU A 76 -13.39 5.93 -8.57
C LEU A 76 -12.95 5.87 -7.10
N LEU A 77 -12.34 4.77 -6.68
CA LEU A 77 -11.91 4.58 -5.30
C LEU A 77 -10.72 5.49 -4.94
N SER A 78 -9.80 5.74 -5.87
CA SER A 78 -8.71 6.70 -5.65
C SER A 78 -9.23 8.13 -5.52
N LEU A 79 -10.18 8.55 -6.36
CA LEU A 79 -10.78 9.88 -6.24
C LEU A 79 -11.49 10.08 -4.90
N ILE A 80 -12.28 9.09 -4.47
CA ILE A 80 -12.98 9.15 -3.18
C ILE A 80 -11.96 9.12 -2.02
N GLY A 81 -10.96 8.25 -2.09
CA GLY A 81 -9.93 8.13 -1.06
C GLY A 81 -9.08 9.39 -0.93
N ILE A 82 -8.65 9.98 -2.04
CA ILE A 82 -7.95 11.28 -2.05
C ILE A 82 -8.83 12.38 -1.48
N ASN A 83 -10.14 12.39 -1.80
CA ASN A 83 -11.04 13.39 -1.24
C ASN A 83 -11.17 13.25 0.29
N MET A 84 -11.29 12.02 0.81
CA MET A 84 -11.29 11.78 2.26
C MET A 84 -9.98 12.22 2.94
N ILE A 85 -8.84 11.98 2.30
CA ILE A 85 -7.54 12.44 2.81
C ILE A 85 -7.47 13.98 2.81
N LYS A 86 -7.93 14.64 1.73
CA LYS A 86 -7.99 16.11 1.65
C LYS A 86 -8.90 16.72 2.72
N GLU A 87 -10.06 16.11 2.95
CA GLU A 87 -11.02 16.54 3.96
C GLU A 87 -10.42 16.48 5.38
N ALA A 88 -9.64 15.44 5.67
CA ALA A 88 -9.00 15.30 6.97
C ALA A 88 -7.91 16.35 7.28
N PHE A 89 -7.37 17.00 6.25
CA PHE A 89 -6.41 18.10 6.39
C PHE A 89 -7.06 19.49 6.35
N SER A 90 -8.38 19.56 6.12
CA SER A 90 -9.12 20.82 6.12
C SER A 90 -9.61 21.12 7.55
N ASP A 91 -9.28 22.31 8.09
CA ASP A 91 -9.60 22.72 9.47
C ASP A 91 -11.11 23.06 9.67
N ASP A 92 -11.98 22.87 8.66
CA ASP A 92 -13.39 23.29 8.70
C ASP A 92 -14.35 22.28 9.37
N GLU A 93 -15.28 22.84 10.12
CA GLU A 93 -16.32 22.16 10.90
C GLU A 93 -17.38 21.45 10.01
N GLU A 94 -17.79 20.27 10.47
CA GLU A 94 -18.91 19.45 9.97
C GLU A 94 -18.96 19.08 8.47
N VAL A 95 -18.31 17.98 8.12
CA VAL A 95 -18.43 17.30 6.83
C VAL A 95 -19.64 16.37 6.82
N LYS A 96 -20.40 16.39 5.71
CA LYS A 96 -21.52 15.45 5.48
C LYS A 96 -20.95 14.05 5.24
N PRO A 97 -21.45 13.00 5.91
CA PRO A 97 -20.85 11.65 5.88
C PRO A 97 -20.96 10.91 4.52
N GLY A 98 -21.35 11.61 3.44
CA GLY A 98 -21.40 11.09 2.07
C GLY A 98 -22.32 9.89 1.90
N PHE A 99 -23.39 9.80 2.68
CA PHE A 99 -24.48 8.82 2.48
C PHE A 99 -25.50 9.30 1.45
N ASP A 100 -25.17 10.36 0.70
CA ASP A 100 -25.99 10.81 -0.41
C ASP A 100 -26.03 9.73 -1.51
N PHE A 101 -27.12 9.77 -2.28
CA PHE A 101 -27.39 8.78 -3.31
C PHE A 101 -26.24 8.63 -4.31
N LYS A 102 -25.62 9.75 -4.73
CA LYS A 102 -24.58 9.74 -5.76
C LYS A 102 -23.34 9.01 -5.26
N THR A 103 -22.89 9.33 -4.05
CA THR A 103 -21.72 8.69 -3.44
C THR A 103 -21.99 7.21 -3.19
N MET A 104 -23.13 6.85 -2.59
CA MET A 104 -23.50 5.45 -2.32
C MET A 104 -23.61 4.61 -3.59
N PHE A 105 -24.22 5.16 -4.65
CA PHE A 105 -24.34 4.50 -5.95
C PHE A 105 -22.96 4.24 -6.58
N LEU A 106 -22.08 5.24 -6.59
CA LEU A 106 -20.74 5.12 -7.18
C LEU A 106 -19.88 4.07 -6.45
N MET A 107 -19.89 4.06 -5.12
CA MET A 107 -19.13 3.06 -4.35
C MET A 107 -19.71 1.66 -4.47
N ALA A 108 -21.04 1.53 -4.46
CA ALA A 108 -21.70 0.25 -4.65
C ALA A 108 -21.33 -0.33 -6.03
N ILE A 109 -21.37 0.47 -7.10
CA ILE A 109 -20.87 0.02 -8.41
C ILE A 109 -19.39 -0.35 -8.33
N ALA A 110 -18.53 0.53 -7.83
CA ALA A 110 -17.08 0.32 -7.80
C ALA A 110 -16.69 -1.00 -7.08
N THR A 111 -17.38 -1.34 -5.99
CA THR A 111 -17.11 -2.54 -5.18
C THR A 111 -17.83 -3.81 -5.67
N SER A 112 -18.85 -3.67 -6.52
CA SER A 112 -19.62 -4.81 -7.05
C SER A 112 -19.22 -5.23 -8.46
N ILE A 113 -18.33 -4.50 -9.11
CA ILE A 113 -17.85 -4.80 -10.46
C ILE A 113 -17.18 -6.20 -10.54
N ASP A 114 -16.43 -6.63 -9.52
CA ASP A 114 -15.85 -7.97 -9.51
C ASP A 114 -16.91 -9.07 -9.36
N ALA A 115 -18.02 -8.78 -8.68
CA ALA A 115 -19.15 -9.68 -8.57
C ALA A 115 -19.87 -9.90 -9.92
N LEU A 116 -19.79 -8.93 -10.83
CA LEU A 116 -20.27 -9.08 -12.22
C LEU A 116 -19.53 -10.20 -12.95
N ALA A 117 -18.19 -10.25 -12.79
CA ALA A 117 -17.36 -11.29 -13.41
C ALA A 117 -17.68 -12.69 -12.84
N VAL A 118 -17.98 -12.78 -11.53
CA VAL A 118 -18.45 -14.03 -10.91
C VAL A 118 -19.82 -14.45 -11.46
N GLY A 119 -20.69 -13.52 -11.82
CA GLY A 119 -21.94 -13.82 -12.52
C GLY A 119 -21.73 -14.58 -13.84
N ILE A 120 -20.72 -14.18 -14.61
CA ILE A 120 -20.35 -14.84 -15.87
C ILE A 120 -19.88 -16.28 -15.60
N THR A 121 -19.15 -16.52 -14.50
CA THR A 121 -18.68 -17.88 -14.15
C THR A 121 -19.81 -18.81 -13.76
N PHE A 122 -20.97 -18.33 -13.32
CA PHE A 122 -22.15 -19.18 -13.09
C PHE A 122 -22.69 -19.85 -14.37
N VAL A 123 -22.36 -19.31 -15.56
CA VAL A 123 -22.66 -19.96 -16.83
C VAL A 123 -21.74 -21.17 -17.06
N ALA A 124 -20.45 -21.03 -16.74
CA ALA A 124 -19.44 -22.07 -16.91
C ALA A 124 -19.47 -23.13 -15.79
N ILE A 125 -19.74 -22.71 -14.55
CA ILE A 125 -19.80 -23.55 -13.35
C ILE A 125 -21.19 -23.35 -12.71
N PRO A 126 -22.21 -24.11 -13.15
CA PRO A 126 -23.57 -23.94 -12.68
C PRO A 126 -23.69 -24.11 -11.17
N VAL A 127 -24.45 -23.20 -10.54
CA VAL A 127 -24.85 -23.32 -9.13
C VAL A 127 -25.85 -24.48 -9.00
N LYS A 128 -25.57 -25.42 -8.10
CA LYS A 128 -26.36 -26.63 -7.84
C LYS A 128 -26.63 -26.72 -6.34
N VAL A 129 -27.58 -25.92 -5.87
CA VAL A 129 -27.97 -25.85 -4.45
C VAL A 129 -29.35 -26.48 -4.24
N LEU A 130 -30.27 -26.21 -5.15
CA LEU A 130 -31.63 -26.75 -5.15
C LEU A 130 -31.81 -27.68 -6.36
N ASP A 131 -32.61 -28.73 -6.21
CA ASP A 131 -33.09 -29.59 -7.30
C ASP A 131 -34.13 -28.83 -8.16
N ALA A 132 -33.70 -27.71 -8.74
CA ALA A 132 -34.52 -26.76 -9.46
C ALA A 132 -33.81 -26.25 -10.73
N GLY A 133 -34.51 -25.48 -11.55
CA GLY A 133 -33.96 -24.89 -12.78
C GLY A 133 -32.73 -24.00 -12.51
N LYS A 134 -31.87 -23.85 -13.53
CA LYS A 134 -30.63 -23.06 -13.45
C LYS A 134 -30.88 -21.63 -12.96
N LEU A 135 -31.94 -20.99 -13.44
CA LEU A 135 -32.28 -19.61 -13.09
C LEU A 135 -32.66 -19.47 -11.60
N LEU A 136 -33.36 -20.46 -11.03
CA LEU A 136 -33.71 -20.47 -9.60
C LEU A 136 -32.46 -20.66 -8.73
N ASN A 137 -31.54 -21.52 -9.15
CA ASN A 137 -30.25 -21.70 -8.48
C ASN A 137 -29.39 -20.42 -8.51
N VAL A 138 -29.38 -19.69 -9.62
CA VAL A 138 -28.71 -18.38 -9.70
C VAL A 138 -29.43 -17.34 -8.84
N GLY A 139 -30.76 -17.32 -8.83
CA GLY A 139 -31.53 -16.45 -7.95
C GLY A 139 -31.22 -16.69 -6.47
N PHE A 140 -31.06 -17.95 -6.07
CA PHE A 140 -30.59 -18.31 -4.72
C PHE A 140 -29.19 -17.77 -4.44
N ALA A 141 -28.24 -17.95 -5.37
CA ALA A 141 -26.88 -17.41 -5.24
C ALA A 141 -26.85 -15.90 -5.06
N VAL A 142 -27.58 -15.18 -5.91
CA VAL A 142 -27.71 -13.71 -5.88
C VAL A 142 -28.28 -13.22 -4.55
N LEU A 143 -29.34 -13.87 -4.07
CA LEU A 143 -29.96 -13.52 -2.80
C LEU A 143 -29.02 -13.78 -1.63
N MET A 144 -28.31 -14.91 -1.65
CA MET A 144 -27.38 -15.26 -0.58
C MET A 144 -26.17 -14.31 -0.53
N ILE A 145 -25.57 -13.97 -1.68
CA ILE A 145 -24.51 -12.97 -1.78
C ILE A 145 -25.01 -11.64 -1.23
N GLY A 146 -26.16 -11.16 -1.70
CA GLY A 146 -26.70 -9.86 -1.28
C GLY A 146 -27.02 -9.79 0.21
N VAL A 147 -27.58 -10.85 0.79
CA VAL A 147 -27.89 -10.92 2.24
C VAL A 147 -26.61 -10.95 3.07
N ILE A 148 -25.62 -11.78 2.70
CA ILE A 148 -24.34 -11.87 3.41
C ILE A 148 -23.62 -10.52 3.35
N THR A 149 -23.51 -9.92 2.16
CA THR A 149 -22.89 -8.60 2.00
C THR A 149 -23.64 -7.53 2.80
N CYS A 150 -24.97 -7.55 2.83
CA CYS A 150 -25.76 -6.62 3.64
C CYS A 150 -25.38 -6.65 5.12
N PHE A 151 -25.32 -7.84 5.72
CA PHE A 151 -24.94 -8.00 7.13
C PHE A 151 -23.48 -7.66 7.40
N ILE A 152 -22.56 -8.08 6.52
CA ILE A 152 -21.14 -7.78 6.64
C ILE A 152 -20.90 -6.27 6.52
N SER A 153 -21.49 -5.59 5.55
CA SER A 153 -21.40 -4.14 5.37
C SER A 153 -21.96 -3.39 6.59
N MET A 154 -23.12 -3.80 7.10
CA MET A 154 -23.67 -3.27 8.36
C MET A 154 -22.66 -3.39 9.52
N ALA A 155 -22.07 -4.58 9.71
CA ALA A 155 -21.03 -4.78 10.71
C ALA A 155 -19.82 -3.87 10.46
N GLY A 156 -19.40 -3.72 9.20
CA GLY A 156 -18.31 -2.84 8.78
C GLY A 156 -18.54 -1.39 9.20
N VAL A 157 -19.72 -0.81 8.94
CA VAL A 157 -20.00 0.58 9.35
C VAL A 157 -20.01 0.71 10.87
N LYS A 158 -20.52 -0.29 11.60
CA LYS A 158 -20.53 -0.26 13.06
C LYS A 158 -19.11 -0.33 13.63
N ILE A 159 -18.27 -1.21 13.10
CA ILE A 159 -16.85 -1.33 13.45
C ILE A 159 -16.15 0.00 13.15
N GLY A 160 -16.30 0.52 11.93
CA GLY A 160 -15.73 1.81 11.53
C GLY A 160 -16.16 2.96 12.43
N ASN A 161 -17.43 3.05 12.80
CA ASN A 161 -17.93 4.11 13.68
C ASN A 161 -17.31 4.06 15.09
N ILE A 162 -17.08 2.86 15.64
CA ILE A 162 -16.40 2.71 16.93
C ILE A 162 -14.98 3.30 16.89
N PHE A 163 -14.25 3.07 15.80
CA PHE A 163 -12.91 3.64 15.60
C PHE A 163 -12.96 5.14 15.24
N GLY A 164 -13.94 5.56 14.44
CA GLY A 164 -14.15 6.94 13.98
C GLY A 164 -14.45 7.94 15.09
N VAL A 165 -15.29 7.54 16.07
CA VAL A 165 -15.61 8.36 17.26
C VAL A 165 -14.37 8.69 18.08
N ARG A 166 -13.37 7.80 18.06
CA ARG A 166 -12.18 7.92 18.91
C ARG A 166 -11.08 8.79 18.29
N TYR A 167 -11.01 8.88 16.95
CA TYR A 167 -9.93 9.56 16.22
C TYR A 167 -10.44 10.18 14.92
N LYS A 168 -11.03 11.38 14.96
CA LYS A 168 -11.72 11.99 13.79
C LYS A 168 -10.84 12.11 12.54
N SER A 169 -9.80 12.95 12.58
CA SER A 169 -8.89 13.15 11.43
C SER A 169 -8.04 11.91 11.12
N GLY A 170 -7.71 11.13 12.16
CA GLY A 170 -7.09 9.80 12.06
C GLY A 170 -7.86 8.85 11.14
N SER A 171 -9.18 8.83 11.29
CA SER A 171 -10.08 7.84 10.69
C SER A 171 -10.42 8.15 9.25
N GLU A 172 -10.53 9.42 8.88
CA GLU A 172 -10.78 9.85 7.49
C GLU A 172 -9.59 9.53 6.58
N ILE A 173 -8.36 9.76 7.05
CA ILE A 173 -7.16 9.44 6.26
C ILE A 173 -6.97 7.92 6.19
N MET A 174 -7.16 7.20 7.30
CA MET A 174 -7.11 5.73 7.28
C MET A 174 -8.13 5.15 6.28
N GLY A 175 -9.36 5.67 6.28
CA GLY A 175 -10.38 5.29 5.30
C GLY A 175 -9.97 5.61 3.87
N GLY A 176 -9.45 6.82 3.62
CA GLY A 176 -8.99 7.22 2.30
C GLY A 176 -7.83 6.38 1.75
N THR A 177 -6.84 6.05 2.60
CA THR A 177 -5.73 5.15 2.26
C THR A 177 -6.23 3.76 1.90
N ILE A 178 -7.15 3.18 2.70
CA ILE A 178 -7.74 1.87 2.41
C ILE A 178 -8.45 1.87 1.05
N LEU A 179 -9.20 2.93 0.71
CA LEU A 179 -9.89 3.02 -0.58
C LEU A 179 -8.93 3.09 -1.77
N ILE A 180 -7.89 3.92 -1.68
CA ILE A 180 -6.84 3.99 -2.71
C ILE A 180 -6.21 2.61 -2.91
N PHE A 181 -5.91 1.93 -1.80
CA PHE A 181 -5.31 0.60 -1.80
C PHE A 181 -6.20 -0.46 -2.45
N ILE A 182 -7.51 -0.47 -2.17
CA ILE A 182 -8.46 -1.39 -2.80
C ILE A 182 -8.56 -1.11 -4.30
N GLY A 183 -8.64 0.17 -4.68
CA GLY A 183 -8.65 0.57 -6.10
C GLY A 183 -7.39 0.09 -6.82
N LEU A 184 -6.24 0.28 -6.20
CA LEU A 184 -4.95 -0.10 -6.76
C LEU A 184 -4.79 -1.63 -6.84
N ARG A 185 -5.22 -2.36 -5.80
CA ARG A 185 -5.28 -3.82 -5.79
C ARG A 185 -6.12 -4.34 -6.96
N SER A 186 -7.29 -3.76 -7.21
CA SER A 186 -8.17 -4.18 -8.32
C SER A 186 -7.45 -4.03 -9.67
N LEU A 187 -6.81 -2.87 -9.91
CA LEU A 187 -6.04 -2.62 -11.12
C LEU A 187 -4.89 -3.63 -11.31
N ILE A 188 -4.12 -3.90 -10.25
CA ILE A 188 -3.00 -4.85 -10.36
C ILE A 188 -3.50 -6.27 -10.56
N THR A 189 -4.55 -6.69 -9.86
CA THR A 189 -5.15 -8.04 -10.01
C THR A 189 -5.60 -8.27 -11.46
N TYR A 190 -6.01 -7.21 -12.14
CA TYR A 190 -6.32 -7.28 -13.55
C TYR A 190 -5.08 -7.39 -14.45
N LEU A 191 -4.08 -6.54 -14.23
CA LEU A 191 -2.80 -6.63 -14.95
C LEU A 191 -2.15 -8.01 -14.75
N ASP A 192 -2.39 -8.61 -13.59
CA ASP A 192 -2.00 -9.97 -13.26
C ASP A 192 -2.80 -11.00 -14.08
N LYS A 193 -4.13 -11.01 -13.96
CA LYS A 193 -4.99 -11.91 -14.73
C LYS A 193 -4.88 -11.80 -16.25
N SER A 194 -4.42 -10.67 -16.80
CA SER A 194 -4.13 -10.54 -18.23
C SER A 194 -2.83 -11.25 -18.67
N GLN A 195 -2.26 -12.10 -17.80
CA GLN A 195 -0.96 -12.77 -17.97
C GLN A 195 0.17 -11.76 -18.20
N THR A 196 0.01 -10.56 -17.65
CA THR A 196 1.01 -9.48 -17.73
C THR A 196 1.79 -9.37 -16.41
N LEU A 197 1.23 -9.88 -15.31
CA LEU A 197 1.86 -10.19 -14.02
C LEU A 197 1.35 -11.62 -13.68
N SER A 198 2.17 -12.54 -13.18
CA SER A 198 1.79 -13.96 -13.17
C SER A 198 1.32 -14.51 -11.82
N ASP A 199 1.31 -13.74 -10.74
CA ASP A 199 1.21 -14.32 -9.39
C ASP A 199 0.45 -13.43 -8.38
N ASN A 200 -0.62 -13.99 -7.79
CA ASN A 200 -1.38 -13.39 -6.69
C ASN A 200 -0.52 -13.09 -5.44
N ASP A 201 0.62 -13.77 -5.29
CA ASP A 201 1.57 -13.57 -4.19
C ASP A 201 2.26 -12.20 -4.28
N THR A 202 2.30 -11.61 -5.48
CA THR A 202 3.09 -10.43 -5.78
C THR A 202 2.40 -9.12 -5.42
N ILE A 203 1.06 -9.08 -5.46
CA ILE A 203 0.28 -7.95 -4.93
C ILE A 203 0.46 -7.85 -3.42
N PHE A 204 0.36 -8.98 -2.69
CA PHE A 204 0.62 -8.98 -1.25
C PHE A 204 2.06 -8.56 -0.97
N GLY A 205 3.01 -9.07 -1.75
CA GLY A 205 4.41 -8.69 -1.74
C GLY A 205 4.67 -7.19 -1.68
N MET A 206 4.10 -6.43 -2.61
CA MET A 206 4.27 -4.97 -2.67
C MET A 206 3.65 -4.21 -1.48
N LEU A 207 2.79 -4.86 -0.70
CA LEU A 207 2.11 -4.26 0.45
C LEU A 207 2.78 -4.61 1.77
N ILE A 208 3.71 -5.57 1.78
CA ILE A 208 4.48 -5.98 2.95
C ILE A 208 5.20 -4.79 3.59
N PRO A 209 5.88 -3.88 2.85
CA PRO A 209 6.48 -2.68 3.43
C PRO A 209 5.53 -1.81 4.24
N LEU A 210 4.30 -1.61 3.75
CA LEU A 210 3.28 -0.83 4.44
C LEU A 210 2.86 -1.49 5.76
N VAL A 211 2.86 -2.82 5.84
CA VAL A 211 2.63 -3.54 7.11
C VAL A 211 3.72 -3.19 8.12
N GLY A 212 4.98 -3.12 7.69
CA GLY A 212 6.10 -2.63 8.49
C GLY A 212 5.84 -1.25 9.07
N THR A 213 5.47 -0.29 8.22
CA THR A 213 5.11 1.07 8.62
C THR A 213 3.96 1.09 9.65
N VAL A 214 2.89 0.31 9.42
CA VAL A 214 1.76 0.20 10.35
C VAL A 214 2.22 -0.34 11.70
N LEU A 215 3.02 -1.41 11.72
CA LEU A 215 3.54 -2.00 12.96
C LEU A 215 4.41 -1.01 13.74
N GLY A 216 5.27 -0.25 13.07
CA GLY A 216 6.07 0.81 13.68
C GLY A 216 5.20 1.92 14.27
N ALA A 217 4.21 2.39 13.53
CA ALA A 217 3.31 3.45 13.95
C ALA A 217 2.42 3.04 15.16
N VAL A 218 1.99 1.77 15.25
CA VAL A 218 1.14 1.28 16.35
C VAL A 218 1.79 1.49 17.73
N ILE A 219 3.12 1.54 17.81
CA ILE A 219 3.87 1.69 19.06
C ILE A 219 3.49 2.99 19.81
N VAL A 220 2.97 4.03 19.14
CA VAL A 220 2.53 5.27 19.82
C VAL A 220 1.38 5.09 20.81
N TYR A 221 0.65 3.98 20.74
CA TYR A 221 -0.40 3.65 21.70
C TYR A 221 0.14 2.98 22.97
N ALA A 222 1.41 2.60 23.00
CA ALA A 222 2.06 2.07 24.19
C ALA A 222 2.23 3.17 25.26
N LYS A 223 2.31 2.79 26.54
CA LYS A 223 2.46 3.74 27.67
C LYS A 223 3.80 4.49 27.68
N ARG A 224 4.79 4.07 26.89
CA ARG A 224 6.11 4.71 26.82
C ARG A 224 6.21 5.54 25.53
N ASN A 225 6.28 6.86 25.69
CA ASN A 225 6.35 7.80 24.57
C ASN A 225 7.78 8.30 24.30
N LYS A 226 8.82 7.57 24.68
CA LYS A 226 10.23 7.96 24.46
C LYS A 226 11.09 6.73 24.17
N LEU A 227 11.97 6.85 23.16
CA LEU A 227 13.01 5.86 22.88
C LEU A 227 14.28 6.18 23.68
N SER A 228 14.96 5.14 24.17
CA SER A 228 16.32 5.32 24.67
C SER A 228 17.28 5.55 23.50
N ASP A 229 18.33 6.36 23.71
CA ASP A 229 19.33 6.65 22.68
C ASP A 229 19.93 5.36 22.10
N GLY A 230 20.22 4.38 22.95
CA GLY A 230 20.75 3.09 22.51
C GLY A 230 19.78 2.30 21.60
N LEU A 231 18.47 2.35 21.86
CA LEU A 231 17.49 1.71 20.98
C LEU A 231 17.36 2.48 19.66
N ARG A 232 17.37 3.81 19.70
CA ARG A 232 17.38 4.65 18.48
C ARG A 232 18.56 4.33 17.58
N MET A 233 19.76 4.21 18.15
CA MET A 233 20.99 3.86 17.41
C MET A 233 20.92 2.45 16.80
N ILE A 234 20.36 1.48 17.53
CA ILE A 234 20.17 0.12 17.00
C ILE A 234 19.17 0.12 15.84
N LEU A 235 18.04 0.82 15.99
CA LEU A 235 17.00 0.88 14.96
C LEU A 235 17.52 1.61 13.70
N ALA A 236 18.13 2.79 13.86
CA ALA A 236 18.70 3.55 12.74
C ALA A 236 19.84 2.78 12.05
N GLY A 237 20.80 2.25 12.83
CA GLY A 237 21.88 1.42 12.29
C GLY A 237 21.36 0.19 11.54
N GLY A 238 20.41 -0.54 12.12
CA GLY A 238 19.79 -1.70 11.51
C GLY A 238 19.10 -1.38 10.19
N SER A 239 18.27 -0.32 10.13
CA SER A 239 17.62 0.14 8.91
C SER A 239 18.62 0.53 7.82
N SER A 240 19.62 1.34 8.16
CA SER A 240 20.65 1.75 7.20
C SER A 240 21.45 0.55 6.66
N GLY A 241 21.73 -0.47 7.50
CA GLY A 241 22.42 -1.69 7.07
C GLY A 241 21.60 -2.54 6.10
N ILE A 242 20.30 -2.68 6.38
CA ILE A 242 19.33 -3.34 5.48
C ILE A 242 19.31 -2.61 4.13
N MET A 243 19.06 -1.31 4.14
CA MET A 243 18.93 -0.51 2.92
C MET A 243 20.23 -0.45 2.11
N PHE A 244 21.39 -0.41 2.78
CA PHE A 244 22.67 -0.43 2.10
C PHE A 244 22.87 -1.75 1.32
N SER A 245 22.45 -2.88 1.87
CA SER A 245 22.51 -4.17 1.17
C SER A 245 21.56 -4.23 -0.02
N ILE A 246 20.34 -3.71 0.13
CA ILE A 246 19.36 -3.62 -0.95
C ILE A 246 19.92 -2.74 -2.08
N ALA A 247 20.55 -1.61 -1.76
CA ALA A 247 21.16 -0.74 -2.76
C ALA A 247 22.29 -1.45 -3.51
N VAL A 248 23.19 -2.14 -2.81
CA VAL A 248 24.35 -2.80 -3.43
C VAL A 248 23.94 -3.98 -4.29
N TRP A 249 23.29 -4.99 -3.71
CA TRP A 249 23.02 -6.26 -4.39
C TRP A 249 21.64 -6.28 -5.05
N GLY A 250 20.64 -5.76 -4.35
CA GLY A 250 19.30 -5.62 -4.91
C GLY A 250 19.33 -4.71 -6.13
N MET A 251 19.88 -3.51 -6.05
CA MET A 251 19.74 -2.51 -7.11
C MET A 251 20.95 -2.43 -8.05
N ILE A 252 22.11 -2.02 -7.55
CA ILE A 252 23.25 -1.63 -8.38
C ILE A 252 23.85 -2.85 -9.08
N GLU A 253 24.18 -3.91 -8.34
CA GLU A 253 24.79 -5.11 -8.93
C GLU A 253 23.85 -5.78 -9.93
N SER A 254 22.58 -5.92 -9.59
CA SER A 254 21.58 -6.51 -10.49
C SER A 254 21.42 -5.69 -11.79
N ALA A 255 21.47 -4.36 -11.72
CA ALA A 255 21.48 -3.50 -12.90
C ALA A 255 22.75 -3.65 -13.75
N VAL A 256 23.92 -3.82 -13.11
CA VAL A 256 25.19 -4.08 -13.80
C VAL A 256 25.14 -5.42 -14.52
N ARG A 257 24.63 -6.47 -13.87
CA ARG A 257 24.51 -7.81 -14.45
C ARG A 257 23.64 -7.78 -15.71
N ASP A 258 22.44 -7.20 -15.64
CA ASP A 258 21.53 -7.05 -16.79
C ASP A 258 22.19 -6.30 -17.98
N LEU A 259 22.77 -5.12 -17.70
CA LEU A 259 23.32 -4.29 -18.77
C LEU A 259 24.61 -4.84 -19.35
N MET A 260 25.42 -5.58 -18.59
CA MET A 260 26.64 -6.20 -19.09
C MET A 260 26.37 -7.43 -19.98
N GLU A 261 25.24 -8.12 -19.80
CA GLU A 261 24.82 -9.20 -20.72
C GLU A 261 24.53 -8.66 -22.12
N THR A 262 23.98 -7.44 -22.22
CA THR A 262 23.53 -6.85 -23.50
C THR A 262 24.49 -5.81 -24.08
N LYS A 263 25.37 -5.21 -23.26
CA LYS A 263 26.27 -4.12 -23.66
C LYS A 263 27.68 -4.32 -23.08
N LYS A 264 28.69 -4.29 -23.97
CA LYS A 264 30.11 -4.41 -23.59
C LYS A 264 30.55 -3.42 -22.49
N ASN A 265 29.99 -2.21 -22.48
CA ASN A 265 30.26 -1.18 -21.47
C ASN A 265 29.02 -0.86 -20.62
N GLY A 266 28.23 -1.88 -20.25
CA GLY A 266 26.98 -1.75 -19.47
C GLY A 266 27.13 -1.01 -18.14
N ILE A 267 28.33 -0.99 -17.54
CA ILE A 267 28.61 -0.23 -16.32
C ILE A 267 28.51 1.29 -16.50
N ILE A 268 28.76 1.83 -17.70
CA ILE A 268 28.70 3.28 -17.96
C ILE A 268 27.27 3.83 -17.74
N PRO A 269 26.22 3.27 -18.37
CA PRO A 269 24.86 3.72 -18.08
C PRO A 269 24.45 3.52 -16.62
N VAL A 270 24.89 2.44 -15.95
CA VAL A 270 24.64 2.26 -14.51
C VAL A 270 25.25 3.40 -13.70
N PHE A 271 26.53 3.73 -13.94
CA PHE A 271 27.21 4.82 -13.26
C PHE A 271 26.50 6.17 -13.47
N ILE A 272 26.10 6.48 -14.71
CA ILE A 272 25.38 7.73 -15.01
C ILE A 272 24.04 7.76 -14.28
N CYS A 273 23.25 6.68 -14.34
CA CYS A 273 21.96 6.61 -13.69
C CYS A 273 22.04 6.59 -12.16
N PHE A 274 23.08 5.97 -11.59
CA PHE A 274 23.39 6.06 -10.18
C PHE A 274 23.62 7.51 -9.75
N CYS A 275 24.45 8.26 -10.48
CA CYS A 275 24.68 9.68 -10.21
C CYS A 275 23.40 10.52 -10.38
N ILE A 276 22.55 10.18 -11.36
CA ILE A 276 21.22 10.80 -11.50
C ILE A 276 20.34 10.50 -10.29
N GLY A 277 20.38 9.29 -9.75
CA GLY A 277 19.68 8.91 -8.52
C GLY A 277 20.14 9.70 -7.30
N VAL A 278 21.46 9.84 -7.13
CA VAL A 278 22.04 10.69 -6.08
C VAL A 278 21.58 12.14 -6.22
N LEU A 279 21.66 12.70 -7.44
CA LEU A 279 21.22 14.07 -7.70
C LEU A 279 19.70 14.22 -7.49
N PHE A 280 18.92 13.22 -7.88
CA PHE A 280 17.48 13.20 -7.70
C PHE A 280 17.11 13.28 -6.21
N GLN A 281 17.75 12.46 -5.37
CA GLN A 281 17.52 12.49 -3.93
C GLN A 281 17.92 13.84 -3.33
N TYR A 282 19.13 14.31 -3.62
CA TYR A 282 19.60 15.63 -3.20
C TYR A 282 18.64 16.76 -3.60
N MET A 283 18.06 16.69 -4.81
CA MET A 283 17.07 17.66 -5.25
C MET A 283 15.76 17.59 -4.44
N LEU A 284 15.32 16.39 -4.05
CA LEU A 284 14.15 16.24 -3.18
C LEU A 284 14.36 16.94 -1.84
N ASP A 285 15.53 16.76 -1.23
CA ASP A 285 15.87 17.39 0.06
C ASP A 285 15.92 18.91 -0.04
N MET A 286 16.39 19.43 -1.19
CA MET A 286 16.41 20.87 -1.45
C MET A 286 15.03 21.49 -1.66
N ILE A 287 14.07 20.77 -2.24
CA ILE A 287 12.76 21.35 -2.62
C ILE A 287 11.66 21.08 -1.59
N VAL A 288 11.79 20.02 -0.79
CA VAL A 288 10.77 19.65 0.20
C VAL A 288 11.18 20.18 1.56
N PRO A 289 10.37 21.03 2.21
CA PRO A 289 10.67 21.53 3.55
C PRO A 289 10.44 20.41 4.58
N HIS A 290 11.52 19.90 5.18
CA HIS A 290 11.46 18.73 6.06
C HIS A 290 12.31 18.92 7.32
N THR A 291 12.06 18.13 8.36
CA THR A 291 12.72 18.28 9.66
C THR A 291 13.12 16.92 10.20
N HIS A 292 14.41 16.70 10.43
CA HIS A 292 14.89 15.44 11.03
C HIS A 292 14.40 15.31 12.47
N ALA A 293 13.72 14.20 12.73
CA ALA A 293 12.82 14.04 13.88
C ALA A 293 13.50 14.16 15.26
N PHE A 294 14.83 13.96 15.32
CA PHE A 294 15.60 13.91 16.57
C PHE A 294 16.72 14.94 16.68
N THR A 295 16.95 15.73 15.65
CA THR A 295 17.95 16.81 15.65
C THR A 295 17.29 18.20 15.57
N ASP A 296 15.98 18.27 15.30
CA ASP A 296 15.21 19.50 15.02
C ASP A 296 15.86 20.38 13.93
N ILE A 297 16.77 19.81 13.12
CA ILE A 297 17.37 20.45 11.95
C ILE A 297 16.33 20.44 10.84
N THR A 298 16.05 21.62 10.29
CA THR A 298 15.10 21.80 9.18
C THR A 298 15.84 22.13 7.90
N GLU A 299 15.55 21.39 6.86
CA GLU A 299 16.13 21.54 5.53
C GLU A 299 15.06 21.89 4.49
N GLY A 300 15.49 22.17 3.26
CA GLY A 300 14.62 22.64 2.18
C GLY A 300 14.17 24.11 2.32
N PRO A 301 13.15 24.55 1.55
CA PRO A 301 12.73 25.94 1.52
C PRO A 301 12.06 26.37 2.82
N LYS A 302 12.15 27.66 3.16
CA LYS A 302 11.37 28.21 4.28
C LYS A 302 9.88 28.05 4.00
N SER A 303 9.17 27.41 4.92
CA SER A 303 7.73 27.16 4.79
C SER A 303 7.00 27.32 6.11
N HIS A 304 5.73 27.72 6.02
CA HIS A 304 4.79 27.82 7.13
C HIS A 304 4.14 26.46 7.53
N ILE A 305 4.63 25.36 6.96
CA ILE A 305 4.15 24.02 7.26
C ILE A 305 4.45 23.68 8.74
N LYS A 306 3.48 23.09 9.45
CA LYS A 306 3.64 22.72 10.87
C LYS A 306 4.78 21.68 11.01
N SER A 307 5.54 21.73 12.09
CA SER A 307 6.71 20.87 12.32
C SER A 307 6.40 19.37 12.19
N GLU A 308 5.21 18.93 12.60
CA GLU A 308 4.77 17.53 12.52
C GLU A 308 4.73 17.01 11.08
N TYR A 309 4.28 17.85 10.14
CA TYR A 309 4.26 17.51 8.72
C TYR A 309 5.66 17.50 8.12
N LYS A 310 6.55 18.38 8.59
CA LYS A 310 7.95 18.39 8.14
C LYS A 310 8.69 17.12 8.54
N VAL A 311 8.40 16.59 9.73
CA VAL A 311 8.94 15.28 10.17
C VAL A 311 8.40 14.14 9.31
N MET A 312 7.09 14.12 9.04
CA MET A 312 6.50 13.12 8.14
C MET A 312 7.07 13.22 6.72
N LEU A 313 7.31 14.44 6.21
CA LEU A 313 7.84 14.67 4.87
C LEU A 313 9.27 14.15 4.70
N THR A 314 10.10 14.16 5.75
CA THR A 314 11.44 13.55 5.72
C THR A 314 11.35 12.09 5.26
N GLU A 315 10.55 11.28 5.95
CA GLU A 315 10.41 9.86 5.57
C GLU A 315 9.69 9.68 4.23
N VAL A 316 8.74 10.56 3.86
CA VAL A 316 8.11 10.49 2.53
C VAL A 316 9.13 10.63 1.40
N ILE A 317 10.13 11.50 1.57
CA ILE A 317 11.20 11.69 0.59
C ILE A 317 12.07 10.41 0.52
N HIS A 318 12.39 9.80 1.65
CA HIS A 318 13.20 8.57 1.72
C HIS A 318 12.46 7.35 1.17
N HIS A 319 11.14 7.28 1.37
CA HIS A 319 10.30 6.22 0.82
C HIS A 319 10.14 6.28 -0.71
N ILE A 320 10.51 7.38 -1.38
CA ILE A 320 10.43 7.46 -2.84
C ILE A 320 11.40 6.47 -3.50
N PRO A 321 12.73 6.53 -3.23
CA PRO A 321 13.68 5.51 -3.71
C PRO A 321 13.31 4.08 -3.34
N GLU A 322 12.76 3.86 -2.15
CA GLU A 322 12.34 2.53 -1.69
C GLU A 322 11.19 1.96 -2.49
N GLY A 323 10.18 2.79 -2.78
CA GLY A 323 9.10 2.40 -3.65
C GLY A 323 9.60 2.05 -5.04
N LEU A 324 10.53 2.83 -5.60
CA LEU A 324 11.16 2.49 -6.88
C LEU A 324 11.91 1.14 -6.80
N ALA A 325 12.67 0.91 -5.73
CA ALA A 325 13.41 -0.34 -5.53
C ALA A 325 12.48 -1.55 -5.38
N LEU A 326 11.44 -1.45 -4.54
CA LEU A 326 10.42 -2.49 -4.35
C LEU A 326 9.78 -2.88 -5.68
N GLY A 327 9.39 -1.88 -6.47
CA GLY A 327 8.78 -2.13 -7.76
C GLY A 327 9.75 -2.72 -8.78
N ALA A 328 11.02 -2.32 -8.76
CA ALA A 328 12.05 -2.89 -9.62
C ALA A 328 12.35 -4.36 -9.27
N ILE A 329 12.40 -4.70 -7.97
CA ILE A 329 12.52 -6.09 -7.49
C ILE A 329 11.39 -6.94 -8.05
N TYR A 330 10.15 -6.49 -7.86
CA TYR A 330 8.99 -7.24 -8.33
C TYR A 330 8.84 -7.25 -9.85
N ALA A 331 9.20 -6.17 -10.54
CA ALA A 331 9.26 -6.16 -12.00
C ALA A 331 10.27 -7.17 -12.53
N GLY A 332 11.46 -7.25 -11.92
CA GLY A 332 12.47 -8.23 -12.29
C GLY A 332 12.01 -9.67 -12.07
N HIS A 333 11.27 -9.94 -10.99
CA HIS A 333 10.62 -11.24 -10.78
C HIS A 333 9.56 -11.53 -11.86
N PHE A 334 8.64 -10.59 -12.14
CA PHE A 334 7.60 -10.78 -13.17
C PHE A 334 8.17 -10.99 -14.57
N MET A 335 9.29 -10.33 -14.87
CA MET A 335 10.01 -10.48 -16.12
C MET A 335 10.89 -11.74 -16.17
N GLN A 336 10.90 -12.56 -15.10
CA GLN A 336 11.69 -13.78 -14.97
C GLN A 336 13.18 -13.54 -15.24
N THR A 337 13.69 -12.45 -14.66
CA THR A 337 15.13 -12.14 -14.73
C THR A 337 15.95 -13.18 -13.97
N ASN A 338 17.21 -13.39 -14.38
CA ASN A 338 18.06 -14.43 -13.78
C ASN A 338 18.54 -14.11 -12.34
N TRP A 339 18.25 -12.93 -11.81
CA TRP A 339 18.76 -12.43 -10.53
C TRP A 339 17.69 -12.22 -9.46
N TYR A 340 16.40 -12.34 -9.80
CA TYR A 340 15.31 -12.31 -8.82
C TYR A 340 14.43 -13.55 -8.95
N SER A 341 14.65 -14.51 -8.06
CA SER A 341 13.67 -15.57 -7.80
C SER A 341 12.47 -15.02 -7.02
N ASP A 342 11.36 -15.75 -7.04
CA ASP A 342 10.15 -15.46 -6.26
C ASP A 342 10.48 -15.31 -4.77
N THR A 343 11.35 -16.21 -4.27
CA THR A 343 11.84 -16.19 -2.89
C THR A 343 12.64 -14.92 -2.61
N THR A 344 13.57 -14.54 -3.48
CA THR A 344 14.40 -13.33 -3.28
C THR A 344 13.55 -12.07 -3.30
N ALA A 345 12.57 -11.96 -4.22
CA ALA A 345 11.68 -10.81 -4.28
C ALA A 345 10.84 -10.66 -2.99
N PHE A 346 10.28 -11.76 -2.50
CA PHE A 346 9.54 -11.78 -1.23
C PHE A 346 10.42 -11.46 -0.02
N LEU A 347 11.61 -12.05 0.06
CA LEU A 347 12.57 -11.79 1.15
C LEU A 347 13.02 -10.32 1.17
N LEU A 348 13.26 -9.71 0.02
CA LEU A 348 13.59 -8.29 -0.08
C LEU A 348 12.42 -7.39 0.32
N ALA A 349 11.18 -7.74 -0.04
CA ALA A 349 10.00 -7.01 0.43
C ALA A 349 9.86 -7.07 1.97
N ILE A 350 10.17 -8.21 2.59
CA ILE A 350 10.24 -8.35 4.06
C ILE A 350 11.37 -7.49 4.64
N ALA A 351 12.54 -7.46 4.00
CA ALA A 351 13.65 -6.64 4.45
C ALA A 351 13.28 -5.15 4.46
N ILE A 352 12.64 -4.66 3.40
CA ILE A 352 12.07 -3.30 3.36
C ILE A 352 11.04 -3.14 4.50
N ALA A 353 10.06 -4.04 4.66
CA ALA A 353 9.13 -3.93 5.78
C ALA A 353 9.78 -3.88 7.17
N ALA A 354 10.87 -4.61 7.39
CA ALA A 354 11.60 -4.59 8.65
C ALA A 354 12.22 -3.22 8.95
N GLN A 355 12.67 -2.50 7.93
CA GLN A 355 13.30 -1.19 8.07
C GLN A 355 12.27 -0.04 8.17
N ASN A 356 11.11 -0.18 7.51
CA ASN A 356 9.98 0.76 7.63
C ASN A 356 9.34 0.78 9.03
N ILE A 357 9.59 -0.23 9.88
CA ILE A 357 9.15 -0.22 11.29
C ILE A 357 9.85 0.92 12.07
N PRO A 358 11.20 0.97 12.13
CA PRO A 358 11.95 2.13 12.62
C PRO A 358 11.51 3.49 12.07
N GLU A 359 11.36 3.63 10.75
CA GLU A 359 11.01 4.92 10.12
C GLU A 359 9.64 5.43 10.58
N ALA A 360 8.63 4.57 10.56
CA ALA A 360 7.30 4.95 11.04
C ALA A 360 7.32 5.34 12.52
N LEU A 361 8.18 4.69 13.32
CA LEU A 361 8.39 5.03 14.72
C LEU A 361 9.06 6.40 14.87
N PHE A 362 10.01 6.73 14.01
CA PHE A 362 10.73 8.00 13.96
C PHE A 362 9.87 9.18 13.50
N VAL A 363 8.79 8.92 12.74
CA VAL A 363 7.74 9.92 12.51
C VAL A 363 6.82 10.05 13.72
N SER A 364 6.29 8.92 14.18
CA SER A 364 5.12 8.93 15.04
C SER A 364 5.46 9.36 16.48
N LEU A 365 6.60 8.91 17.03
CA LEU A 365 6.97 9.23 18.42
C LEU A 365 7.29 10.71 18.63
N PRO A 366 8.12 11.38 17.82
CA PRO A 366 8.41 12.80 18.03
C PRO A 366 7.18 13.70 17.94
N ILE A 367 6.24 13.35 17.05
CA ILE A 367 4.93 14.03 16.94
C ILE A 367 4.11 13.82 18.23
N ARG A 368 4.12 12.60 18.78
CA ARG A 368 3.49 12.28 20.07
C ARG A 368 4.15 13.00 21.24
N GLU A 369 5.48 13.11 21.26
CA GLU A 369 6.25 13.83 22.28
C GLU A 369 5.97 15.34 22.27
N LYS A 370 5.73 15.92 21.07
CA LYS A 370 5.32 17.32 20.89
C LYS A 370 3.86 17.60 21.29
N GLY A 371 3.14 16.62 21.82
CA GLY A 371 1.80 16.78 22.42
C GLY A 371 0.63 16.39 21.53
N ALA A 372 0.87 15.89 20.31
CA ALA A 372 -0.20 15.43 19.42
C ALA A 372 -0.94 14.21 19.99
N GLU A 373 -2.20 14.03 19.60
CA GLU A 373 -2.98 12.84 19.92
C GLU A 373 -2.37 11.57 19.31
N ALA A 374 -2.49 10.43 20.00
CA ALA A 374 -1.95 9.15 19.55
C ALA A 374 -2.46 8.76 18.16
N GLY A 375 -3.73 9.03 17.84
CA GLY A 375 -4.30 8.76 16.52
C GLY A 375 -3.67 9.58 15.40
N LYS A 376 -3.41 10.87 15.66
CA LYS A 376 -2.74 11.75 14.68
C LYS A 376 -1.29 11.30 14.44
N ALA A 377 -0.55 11.00 15.52
CA ALA A 377 0.82 10.51 15.45
C ALA A 377 0.92 9.17 14.70
N PHE A 378 0.07 8.19 15.07
CA PHE A 378 -0.06 6.90 14.41
C PHE A 378 -0.29 7.09 12.91
N LEU A 379 -1.26 7.94 12.58
CA LEU A 379 -1.64 8.15 11.21
C LEU A 379 -0.53 8.81 10.38
N MET A 380 0.18 9.79 10.93
CA MET A 380 1.31 10.42 10.24
C MET A 380 2.41 9.39 9.93
N GLY A 381 2.67 8.44 10.84
CA GLY A 381 3.55 7.31 10.54
C GLY A 381 3.01 6.42 9.42
N VAL A 382 1.73 6.04 9.46
CA VAL A 382 1.15 5.21 8.39
C VAL A 382 1.18 5.92 7.03
N ILE A 383 0.79 7.19 6.97
CA ILE A 383 0.78 7.99 5.75
C ILE A 383 2.18 8.10 5.17
N SER A 384 3.21 8.26 6.02
CA SER A 384 4.57 8.44 5.52
C SER A 384 5.02 7.26 4.66
N GLY A 385 4.60 6.02 4.98
CA GLY A 385 4.92 4.79 4.24
C GLY A 385 3.98 4.41 3.08
N VAL A 386 2.86 5.12 2.88
CA VAL A 386 1.98 4.91 1.71
C VAL A 386 2.70 5.08 0.34
N PRO A 387 3.65 6.01 0.15
CA PRO A 387 4.38 6.15 -1.11
C PRO A 387 5.07 4.87 -1.56
N VAL A 388 5.57 4.02 -0.65
CA VAL A 388 6.32 2.80 -0.98
C VAL A 388 5.53 1.85 -1.90
N PRO A 389 4.34 1.34 -1.51
CA PRO A 389 3.54 0.50 -2.41
C PRO A 389 3.10 1.26 -3.66
N LEU A 390 2.67 2.53 -3.55
CA LEU A 390 2.20 3.31 -4.71
C LEU A 390 3.28 3.43 -5.80
N LEU A 391 4.50 3.76 -5.40
CA LEU A 391 5.64 3.90 -6.29
C LEU A 391 6.18 2.55 -6.75
N GLY A 392 6.08 1.50 -5.92
CA GLY A 392 6.36 0.13 -6.32
C GLY A 392 5.48 -0.31 -7.47
N ILE A 393 4.18 -0.06 -7.36
CA ILE A 393 3.20 -0.42 -8.38
C ILE A 393 3.39 0.41 -9.64
N PHE A 394 3.64 1.72 -9.49
CA PHE A 394 4.03 2.58 -10.61
C PHE A 394 5.26 2.03 -11.36
N THR A 395 6.27 1.60 -10.61
CA THR A 395 7.54 1.12 -11.18
C THR A 395 7.38 -0.23 -11.87
N VAL A 396 6.56 -1.13 -11.33
CA VAL A 396 6.17 -2.38 -11.99
C VAL A 396 5.50 -2.08 -13.34
N ILE A 397 4.51 -1.20 -13.35
CA ILE A 397 3.79 -0.83 -14.58
C ILE A 397 4.77 -0.29 -15.63
N ILE A 398 5.63 0.66 -15.26
CA ILE A 398 6.61 1.23 -16.19
C ILE A 398 7.60 0.18 -16.69
N SER A 399 8.11 -0.67 -15.80
CA SER A 399 9.10 -1.69 -16.15
C SER A 399 8.53 -2.78 -17.04
N VAL A 400 7.29 -3.19 -16.82
CA VAL A 400 6.60 -4.18 -17.66
C VAL A 400 6.25 -3.59 -19.04
N LEU A 401 5.83 -2.33 -19.11
CA LEU A 401 5.59 -1.64 -20.38
C LEU A 401 6.88 -1.36 -21.15
N PHE A 402 7.98 -1.11 -20.44
CA PHE A 402 9.28 -0.79 -21.02
C PHE A 402 10.40 -1.63 -20.36
N PRO A 403 10.51 -2.94 -20.66
CA PRO A 403 11.47 -3.86 -20.01
C PRO A 403 12.91 -3.36 -20.00
N LYS A 404 13.34 -2.70 -21.07
CA LYS A 404 14.70 -2.14 -21.21
C LYS A 404 14.99 -0.97 -20.25
N ALA A 405 13.98 -0.41 -19.59
CA ALA A 405 14.12 0.66 -18.62
C ALA A 405 14.49 0.14 -17.22
N LEU A 406 14.19 -1.13 -16.91
CA LEU A 406 14.37 -1.73 -15.59
C LEU A 406 15.77 -1.50 -14.99
N PRO A 407 16.90 -1.85 -15.64
CA PRO A 407 18.22 -1.68 -15.04
C PRO A 407 18.59 -0.20 -14.81
N TYR A 408 18.01 0.72 -15.59
CA TYR A 408 18.20 2.16 -15.39
C TYR A 408 17.44 2.66 -14.17
N ILE A 409 16.20 2.21 -13.98
CA ILE A 409 15.39 2.51 -12.80
C ILE A 409 16.07 1.97 -11.54
N MET A 410 16.57 0.73 -11.59
CA MET A 410 17.35 0.12 -10.50
C MET A 410 18.59 0.95 -10.17
N SER A 411 19.34 1.40 -11.19
CA SER A 411 20.52 2.25 -10.98
C SER A 411 20.17 3.58 -10.31
N VAL A 412 19.08 4.23 -10.73
CA VAL A 412 18.57 5.48 -10.12
C VAL A 412 18.14 5.22 -8.67
N ALA A 413 17.36 4.17 -8.41
CA ALA A 413 16.91 3.82 -7.07
C ALA A 413 18.10 3.52 -6.15
N GLY A 414 19.08 2.73 -6.62
CA GLY A 414 20.30 2.42 -5.87
C GLY A 414 21.12 3.66 -5.53
N GLY A 415 21.27 4.60 -6.47
CA GLY A 415 21.94 5.88 -6.21
C GLY A 415 21.24 6.74 -5.16
N ALA A 416 19.92 6.84 -5.27
CA ALA A 416 19.11 7.61 -4.33
C ALA A 416 19.14 7.01 -2.92
N ILE A 417 19.00 5.67 -2.79
CA ILE A 417 19.09 4.98 -1.50
C ILE A 417 20.46 5.19 -0.84
N ILE A 418 21.56 5.08 -1.60
CA ILE A 418 22.90 5.32 -1.05
C ILE A 418 23.01 6.74 -0.50
N TYR A 419 22.48 7.75 -1.20
CA TYR A 419 22.49 9.12 -0.70
C TYR A 419 21.71 9.22 0.63
N SER A 420 20.46 8.73 0.69
CA SER A 420 19.62 8.81 1.89
C SER A 420 20.28 8.14 3.10
N ILE A 421 20.90 6.97 2.92
CA ILE A 421 21.61 6.28 3.99
C ILE A 421 22.75 7.13 4.55
N ILE A 422 23.56 7.74 3.67
CA ILE A 422 24.70 8.55 4.11
C ILE A 422 24.24 9.79 4.88
N GLU A 423 23.13 10.39 4.47
CA GLU A 423 22.49 11.51 5.16
C GLU A 423 21.92 11.11 6.54
N GLU A 424 21.50 9.86 6.71
CA GLU A 424 21.01 9.33 7.98
C GLU A 424 22.11 8.91 8.96
N ILE A 425 23.33 8.58 8.49
CA ILE A 425 24.45 8.16 9.36
C ILE A 425 24.73 9.12 10.53
N PRO A 426 24.71 10.46 10.37
CA PRO A 426 24.81 11.40 11.48
C PRO A 426 23.77 11.19 12.59
N GLN A 427 22.58 10.65 12.28
CA GLN A 427 21.57 10.30 13.28
C GLN A 427 21.96 9.06 14.10
N ILE A 428 22.78 8.17 13.53
CA ILE A 428 23.38 7.00 14.21
C ILE A 428 24.52 7.47 15.14
N ALA A 429 25.28 8.48 14.72
CA ALA A 429 26.44 9.00 15.44
C ALA A 429 26.06 9.99 16.56
N SER A 430 25.75 9.47 17.76
CA SER A 430 25.59 10.32 18.95
C SER A 430 26.95 10.89 19.44
N LYS A 431 26.93 11.88 20.35
CA LYS A 431 28.14 12.39 21.06
C LYS A 431 28.81 11.37 22.01
N LYS A 432 28.47 10.07 21.93
CA LYS A 432 28.97 8.95 22.75
C LYS A 432 29.29 7.76 21.85
N ASP A 433 29.98 6.77 22.43
CA ASP A 433 30.27 5.45 21.85
C ASP A 433 29.11 4.88 21.01
N ASN A 434 29.41 4.53 19.75
CA ASN A 434 28.45 4.10 18.72
C ASN A 434 28.58 2.61 18.35
N ASP A 435 29.18 1.79 19.21
CA ASP A 435 29.34 0.36 18.93
C ASP A 435 28.00 -0.35 18.68
N LYS A 436 26.94 0.05 19.39
CA LYS A 436 25.59 -0.55 19.21
C LYS A 436 24.98 -0.27 17.84
N GLY A 437 25.08 0.97 17.35
CA GLY A 437 24.57 1.33 16.03
C GLY A 437 25.38 0.66 14.93
N THR A 438 26.71 0.64 15.07
CA THR A 438 27.62 -0.04 14.14
C THR A 438 27.36 -1.55 14.06
N LEU A 439 27.21 -2.24 15.20
CA LEU A 439 26.89 -3.66 15.22
C LEU A 439 25.51 -3.95 14.62
N ALA A 440 24.52 -3.07 14.86
CA ALA A 440 23.20 -3.19 14.23
C ALA A 440 23.27 -3.01 12.71
N PHE A 441 24.05 -2.04 12.22
CA PHE A 441 24.31 -1.85 10.79
C PHE A 441 24.91 -3.09 10.16
N VAL A 442 26.00 -3.62 10.73
CA VAL A 442 26.66 -4.83 10.22
C VAL A 442 25.70 -6.03 10.24
N SER A 443 24.87 -6.14 11.28
CA SER A 443 23.88 -7.22 11.40
C SER A 443 22.77 -7.11 10.34
N GLY A 444 22.20 -5.91 10.15
CA GLY A 444 21.19 -5.67 9.11
C GLY A 444 21.75 -5.91 7.72
N PHE A 445 22.98 -5.46 7.48
CA PHE A 445 23.69 -5.68 6.22
C PHE A 445 23.92 -7.17 5.94
N ALA A 446 24.50 -7.89 6.90
CA ALA A 446 24.77 -9.32 6.77
C ALA A 446 23.49 -10.15 6.60
N LEU A 447 22.39 -9.76 7.26
CA LEU A 447 21.10 -10.44 7.17
C LEU A 447 20.51 -10.34 5.77
N VAL A 448 20.49 -9.16 5.16
CA VAL A 448 19.95 -8.99 3.80
C VAL A 448 20.86 -9.63 2.76
N MET A 449 22.19 -9.49 2.91
CA MET A 449 23.14 -10.21 2.07
C MET A 449 22.85 -11.72 2.10
N PHE A 450 22.67 -12.30 3.28
CA PHE A 450 22.31 -13.71 3.41
C PHE A 450 20.95 -14.04 2.75
N MET A 451 19.93 -13.20 2.95
CA MET A 451 18.60 -13.39 2.33
C MET A 451 18.66 -13.40 0.80
N ILE A 452 19.46 -12.52 0.19
CA ILE A 452 19.61 -12.45 -1.26
C ILE A 452 20.26 -13.72 -1.81
N PHE A 453 21.36 -14.16 -1.19
CA PHE A 453 22.16 -15.27 -1.72
C PHE A 453 21.68 -16.67 -1.32
N ILE A 454 20.79 -16.79 -0.33
CA ILE A 454 20.13 -18.06 -0.03
C ILE A 454 18.87 -18.28 -0.90
N GLY A 455 18.27 -17.19 -1.39
CA GLY A 455 17.09 -17.22 -2.25
C GLY A 455 17.39 -17.28 -3.74
N SER A 456 18.60 -16.88 -4.16
CA SER A 456 19.14 -17.00 -5.53
C SER A 456 19.62 -18.41 -5.83
#